data_AF-A0A7Y2CIU2-F1
#
_entry.id   AF-A0A7Y2CIU2-F1
#
_cell.length_a   1.000
_cell.length_b   1.000
_cell.length_c   1.000
_cell.angle_alpha   90.00
_cell.angle_beta   90.00
_cell.angle_gamma   90.00
#
_symmetry.space_group_name_H-M   'P 1'
#
loop_
_entity.id
_entity.type
_entity.pdbx_description
1 polymer ?
#
loop_
_entity_poly.entity_id
_entity_poly.type
_entity_poly.pdbx_seq_one_letter_code
_entity_poly.pdbx_strand_id
1 'polypeptide(L)'
;MFPDVLWTSAGGDYVAGPSATQTVDQIGAYAWSGAGLAADVQAWSDGAAPNHGWILIGDETFWSAKRFGSRENANVAERPQITIDFTPPAAGCPGDANGDLVVDMDDIVAVMMDYGQPGPGANGGDVDMSGFVDIDDIVFVILNFGANCG
;
A
#
# COMPACT_ATOMS: atom_id res chain seq x y z
N MET A 1 -25.94 -9.39 7.40
CA MET A 1 -26.48 -8.27 6.60
C MET A 1 -26.17 -8.57 5.15
N PHE A 2 -27.15 -8.58 4.27
CA PHE A 2 -26.90 -8.71 2.82
C PHE A 2 -26.65 -7.29 2.26
N PRO A 3 -25.81 -7.15 1.22
CA PRO A 3 -25.60 -5.85 0.59
C PRO A 3 -26.93 -5.33 0.02
N ASP A 4 -27.30 -4.11 0.37
CA ASP A 4 -28.49 -3.37 -0.07
C ASP A 4 -28.25 -2.53 -1.34
N VAL A 5 -27.01 -2.53 -1.83
CA VAL A 5 -26.61 -1.88 -3.07
C VAL A 5 -26.66 -2.89 -4.22
N LEU A 6 -27.54 -2.63 -5.18
CA LEU A 6 -27.64 -3.38 -6.43
C LEU A 6 -26.55 -2.93 -7.40
N TRP A 7 -26.12 -3.83 -8.29
CA TRP A 7 -25.28 -3.44 -9.41
C TRP A 7 -26.00 -2.46 -10.33
N THR A 8 -25.28 -1.43 -10.76
CA THR A 8 -25.80 -0.41 -11.68
C THR A 8 -25.85 -0.91 -13.13
N SER A 9 -24.99 -1.86 -13.48
CA SER A 9 -24.85 -2.45 -14.80
C SER A 9 -25.10 -3.96 -14.79
N ALA A 10 -25.80 -4.46 -15.80
CA ALA A 10 -25.96 -5.89 -16.01
C ALA A 10 -24.59 -6.54 -16.25
N GLY A 11 -24.24 -7.55 -15.43
CA GLY A 11 -22.97 -8.25 -15.52
C GLY A 11 -21.90 -7.79 -14.52
N GLY A 12 -22.13 -6.72 -13.75
CA GLY A 12 -21.20 -6.26 -12.71
C GLY A 12 -20.99 -4.75 -12.76
N ASP A 13 -20.54 -4.19 -11.64
CA ASP A 13 -19.96 -2.85 -11.59
C ASP A 13 -18.43 -3.00 -11.44
N TYR A 14 -17.69 -2.55 -12.45
CA TYR A 14 -16.24 -2.63 -12.51
C TYR A 14 -15.68 -1.44 -13.28
N VAL A 15 -14.41 -1.12 -13.07
CA VAL A 15 -13.74 -0.02 -13.78
C VAL A 15 -13.71 -0.31 -15.28
N ALA A 16 -14.17 0.64 -16.10
CA ALA A 16 -14.31 0.45 -17.54
C ALA A 16 -12.97 0.22 -18.28
N GLY A 17 -11.87 0.79 -17.78
CA GLY A 17 -10.54 0.54 -18.31
C GLY A 17 -9.87 -0.64 -17.59
N PRO A 18 -9.30 -1.62 -18.32
CA PRO A 18 -8.61 -2.73 -17.68
C PRO A 18 -7.29 -2.28 -17.04
N SER A 19 -7.04 -2.72 -15.80
CA SER A 19 -5.78 -2.45 -15.09
C SER A 19 -4.57 -3.17 -15.72
N ALA A 20 -4.83 -4.29 -16.41
CA ALA A 20 -3.88 -5.02 -17.22
C ALA A 20 -4.62 -5.92 -18.22
N THR A 21 -3.96 -6.29 -19.32
CA THR A 21 -4.47 -7.23 -20.33
C THR A 21 -3.41 -8.29 -20.65
N GLN A 22 -3.83 -9.53 -20.86
CA GLN A 22 -2.95 -10.64 -21.22
C GLN A 22 -3.66 -11.59 -22.18
N THR A 23 -2.96 -12.08 -23.20
CA THR A 23 -3.46 -13.16 -24.06
C THR A 23 -3.36 -14.50 -23.32
N VAL A 24 -4.49 -15.23 -23.28
CA VAL A 24 -4.61 -16.55 -22.64
C VAL A 24 -5.12 -17.56 -23.67
N ASP A 25 -4.24 -18.38 -24.22
CA ASP A 25 -4.54 -19.27 -25.35
C ASP A 25 -4.36 -20.76 -25.02
N GLN A 26 -3.23 -21.13 -24.43
CA GLN A 26 -2.87 -22.51 -24.03
C GLN A 26 -3.16 -22.82 -22.56
N ILE A 27 -3.05 -24.09 -22.18
CA ILE A 27 -3.04 -24.50 -20.77
C ILE A 27 -1.69 -24.10 -20.17
N GLY A 28 -1.72 -23.36 -19.06
CA GLY A 28 -0.51 -22.92 -18.37
C GLY A 28 -0.80 -21.90 -17.28
N ALA A 29 0.29 -21.45 -16.63
CA ALA A 29 0.24 -20.33 -15.71
C ALA A 29 0.35 -19.00 -16.49
N TYR A 30 -0.39 -17.99 -16.04
CA TYR A 30 -0.40 -16.66 -16.62
C TYR A 30 -0.21 -15.62 -15.52
N ALA A 31 0.49 -14.54 -15.84
CA ALA A 31 0.72 -13.42 -14.95
C ALA A 31 0.22 -12.13 -15.61
N TRP A 32 -0.43 -11.28 -14.80
CA TRP A 32 -0.78 -9.92 -15.17
C TRP A 32 0.12 -8.97 -14.39
N SER A 33 0.72 -8.02 -15.08
CA SER A 33 1.54 -6.97 -14.48
C SER A 33 1.37 -5.68 -15.30
N GLY A 34 1.63 -4.53 -14.69
CA GLY A 34 1.53 -3.25 -15.36
C GLY A 34 1.23 -2.11 -14.41
N ALA A 35 1.35 -0.89 -14.92
CA ALA A 35 1.18 0.33 -14.13
C ALA A 35 -0.25 0.49 -13.58
N GLY A 36 -1.28 -0.03 -14.27
CA GLY A 36 -2.66 0.02 -13.78
C GLY A 36 -2.84 -0.79 -12.50
N LEU A 37 -2.38 -2.04 -12.48
CA LEU A 37 -2.43 -2.88 -11.27
C LEU A 37 -1.63 -2.27 -10.10
N ALA A 38 -0.46 -1.68 -10.39
CA ALA A 38 0.32 -0.99 -9.37
C ALA A 38 -0.41 0.24 -8.81
N ALA A 39 -1.04 1.04 -9.68
CA ALA A 39 -1.83 2.20 -9.28
C ALA A 39 -3.05 1.82 -8.43
N ASP A 40 -3.71 0.71 -8.75
CA ASP A 40 -4.82 0.20 -7.95
C ASP A 40 -4.37 -0.17 -6.53
N VAL A 41 -3.27 -0.94 -6.41
CA VAL A 41 -2.70 -1.32 -5.11
C VAL A 41 -2.28 -0.09 -4.31
N GLN A 42 -1.65 0.89 -4.96
CA GLN A 42 -1.25 2.14 -4.32
C GLN A 42 -2.47 2.91 -3.81
N ALA A 43 -3.52 3.04 -4.62
CA ALA A 43 -4.76 3.72 -4.22
C ALA A 43 -5.46 3.02 -3.05
N TRP A 44 -5.41 1.67 -2.98
CA TRP A 44 -5.93 0.92 -1.84
C TRP A 44 -5.09 1.14 -0.57
N SER A 45 -3.77 1.15 -0.71
CA SER A 45 -2.83 1.39 0.39
C SER A 45 -3.00 2.78 0.97
N ASP A 46 -3.18 3.78 0.12
CA ASP A 46 -3.32 5.20 0.51
C ASP A 46 -4.75 5.53 1.01
N GLY A 47 -5.68 4.57 0.95
CA GLY A 47 -7.10 4.80 1.28
C GLY A 47 -7.84 5.69 0.28
N ALA A 48 -7.23 6.02 -0.86
CA ALA A 48 -7.83 6.81 -1.93
C ALA A 48 -8.95 6.07 -2.67
N ALA A 49 -8.94 4.72 -2.61
CA ALA A 49 -10.01 3.88 -3.13
C ALA A 49 -10.26 2.66 -2.21
N PRO A 50 -11.52 2.20 -2.07
CA PRO A 50 -11.80 0.94 -1.37
C PRO A 50 -11.23 -0.26 -2.15
N ASN A 51 -10.74 -1.26 -1.43
CA ASN A 51 -10.26 -2.49 -2.04
C ASN A 51 -11.41 -3.47 -2.31
N HIS A 52 -11.78 -3.60 -3.58
CA HIS A 52 -12.75 -4.59 -4.07
C HIS A 52 -12.09 -5.73 -4.87
N GLY A 53 -10.76 -5.74 -4.95
CA GLY A 53 -9.99 -6.66 -5.78
C GLY A 53 -10.15 -6.39 -7.29
N TRP A 54 -9.72 -7.36 -8.09
CA TRP A 54 -9.87 -7.35 -9.54
C TRP A 54 -10.80 -8.44 -10.02
N ILE A 55 -11.38 -8.19 -11.19
CA ILE A 55 -12.12 -9.17 -11.97
C ILE A 55 -11.32 -9.51 -13.23
N LEU A 56 -11.29 -10.79 -13.59
CA LEU A 56 -10.80 -11.24 -14.90
C LEU A 56 -11.99 -11.33 -15.85
N ILE A 57 -11.93 -10.54 -16.92
CA ILE A 57 -12.95 -10.51 -17.98
C ILE A 57 -12.32 -11.07 -19.25
N GLY A 58 -13.02 -12.03 -19.86
CA GLY A 58 -12.59 -12.62 -21.13
C GLY A 58 -12.95 -11.75 -22.32
N ASP A 59 -12.64 -12.24 -23.52
CA ASP A 59 -13.19 -11.64 -24.72
C ASP A 59 -14.68 -12.01 -24.84
N GLU A 60 -15.55 -11.04 -24.55
CA GLU A 60 -17.00 -11.20 -24.60
C GLU A 60 -17.58 -11.13 -26.03
N THR A 61 -16.73 -11.01 -27.06
CA THR A 61 -17.15 -11.04 -28.47
C THR A 61 -17.11 -12.44 -29.08
N PHE A 62 -16.40 -13.38 -28.44
CA PHE A 62 -16.29 -14.77 -28.87
C PHE A 62 -16.75 -15.76 -27.80
N TRP A 63 -17.38 -16.86 -28.21
CA TRP A 63 -17.75 -17.93 -27.29
C TRP A 63 -16.54 -18.80 -26.92
N SER A 64 -15.81 -18.37 -25.90
CA SER A 64 -14.70 -19.13 -25.33
C SER A 64 -14.81 -19.23 -23.81
N ALA A 65 -14.16 -20.22 -23.22
CA ALA A 65 -14.07 -20.36 -21.78
C ALA A 65 -12.65 -20.77 -21.39
N LYS A 66 -12.17 -20.21 -20.27
CA LYS A 66 -10.92 -20.59 -19.61
C LYS A 66 -11.22 -20.83 -18.13
N ARG A 67 -10.57 -21.86 -17.57
CA ARG A 67 -10.66 -22.19 -16.15
C ARG A 67 -9.35 -21.84 -15.47
N PHE A 68 -9.43 -21.00 -14.45
CA PHE A 68 -8.31 -20.72 -13.55
C PHE A 68 -8.48 -21.49 -12.24
N GLY A 69 -7.35 -21.79 -11.58
CA GLY A 69 -7.36 -22.40 -10.25
C GLY A 69 -7.93 -21.43 -9.21
N SER A 70 -8.68 -21.94 -8.24
CA SER A 70 -9.10 -21.16 -7.08
C SER A 70 -8.05 -21.19 -5.98
N ARG A 71 -8.17 -20.31 -4.98
CA ARG A 71 -7.31 -20.34 -3.79
C ARG A 71 -7.47 -21.63 -2.96
N GLU A 72 -8.59 -22.33 -3.13
CA GLU A 72 -8.89 -23.62 -2.50
C GLU A 72 -8.46 -24.84 -3.34
N ASN A 73 -7.77 -24.64 -4.48
CA ASN A 73 -7.28 -25.76 -5.28
C ASN A 73 -6.47 -26.74 -4.40
N ALA A 74 -6.75 -28.05 -4.54
CA ALA A 74 -6.07 -29.09 -3.80
C ALA A 74 -4.57 -29.12 -4.11
N ASN A 75 -4.18 -28.81 -5.34
CA ASN A 75 -2.78 -28.59 -5.71
C ASN A 75 -2.36 -27.16 -5.34
N VAL A 76 -1.46 -27.04 -4.37
CA VAL A 76 -0.96 -25.73 -3.89
C VAL A 76 -0.23 -24.96 -4.99
N ALA A 77 0.48 -25.65 -5.89
CA ALA A 77 1.22 -25.03 -6.98
C ALA A 77 0.33 -24.38 -8.07
N GLU A 78 -0.98 -24.69 -8.07
CA GLU A 78 -1.96 -24.15 -9.02
C GLU A 78 -2.86 -23.07 -8.38
N ARG A 79 -2.60 -22.71 -7.12
CA ARG A 79 -3.36 -21.63 -6.46
C ARG A 79 -2.90 -20.27 -7.02
N PRO A 80 -3.83 -19.33 -7.26
CA PRO A 80 -3.46 -18.00 -7.69
C PRO A 80 -2.60 -17.31 -6.62
N GLN A 81 -1.62 -16.54 -7.07
CA GLN A 81 -0.72 -15.76 -6.21
C GLN A 81 -0.78 -14.29 -6.60
N ILE A 82 -0.54 -13.43 -5.62
CA ILE A 82 -0.26 -12.01 -5.83
C ILE A 82 1.15 -11.74 -5.30
N THR A 83 1.96 -11.08 -6.12
CA THR A 83 3.30 -10.63 -5.75
C THR A 83 3.32 -9.12 -5.84
N ILE A 84 3.74 -8.47 -4.76
CA ILE A 84 3.85 -7.01 -4.67
C ILE A 84 5.30 -6.70 -4.35
N ASP A 85 6.00 -6.16 -5.34
CA ASP A 85 7.30 -5.55 -5.13
C ASP A 85 7.07 -4.07 -4.84
N PHE A 86 7.49 -3.61 -3.67
CA PHE A 86 7.33 -2.22 -3.24
C PHE A 86 8.67 -1.66 -2.76
N THR A 87 8.82 -0.35 -2.90
CA THR A 87 9.92 0.38 -2.28
C THR A 87 9.35 1.05 -1.03
N PRO A 88 9.82 0.69 0.19
CA PRO A 88 9.42 1.44 1.37
C PRO A 88 9.85 2.90 1.23
N PRO A 89 9.20 3.85 1.93
CA PRO A 89 9.74 5.19 2.07
C PRO A 89 11.21 5.12 2.49
N ALA A 90 12.04 6.06 2.03
CA ALA A 90 13.38 6.20 2.58
C ALA A 90 13.23 6.25 4.10
N ALA A 91 13.96 5.41 4.82
CA ALA A 91 13.98 5.50 6.28
C ALA A 91 14.40 6.94 6.61
N GLY A 92 13.52 7.70 7.28
CA GLY A 92 13.88 9.01 7.80
C GLY A 92 15.15 8.88 8.62
N CYS A 93 15.95 9.94 8.68
CA CYS A 93 17.13 9.94 9.52
C CYS A 93 16.65 9.66 10.96
N PRO A 94 17.17 8.65 11.68
CA PRO A 94 16.67 8.37 13.03
C PRO A 94 16.83 9.62 13.91
N GLY A 95 15.73 10.19 14.39
CA GLY A 95 15.73 11.44 15.17
C GLY A 95 15.57 12.71 14.34
N ASP A 96 15.44 12.64 13.02
CA ASP A 96 15.04 13.75 12.15
C ASP A 96 13.51 13.84 12.16
N ALA A 97 13.00 14.66 13.07
CA ALA A 97 11.57 14.87 13.27
C ALA A 97 11.01 15.80 12.18
N ASN A 98 11.79 16.81 11.76
CA ASN A 98 11.28 17.85 10.84
C ASN A 98 11.39 17.47 9.34
N GLY A 99 12.12 16.39 9.03
CA GLY A 99 12.29 15.81 7.70
C GLY A 99 13.32 16.50 6.81
N ASP A 100 14.25 17.27 7.36
CA ASP A 100 15.27 18.01 6.60
C ASP A 100 16.57 17.22 6.34
N LEU A 101 16.61 15.97 6.81
CA LEU A 101 17.72 15.00 6.69
C LEU A 101 18.92 15.29 7.58
N VAL A 102 18.82 16.22 8.53
CA VAL A 102 19.85 16.55 9.52
C VAL A 102 19.25 16.44 10.91
N VAL A 103 19.88 15.68 11.81
CA VAL A 103 19.42 15.60 13.20
C VAL A 103 20.05 16.73 14.00
N ASP A 104 19.30 17.78 14.32
CA ASP A 104 19.78 18.92 15.06
C ASP A 104 18.77 19.50 16.08
N MET A 105 18.92 20.78 16.42
CA MET A 105 18.08 21.43 17.42
C MET A 105 16.64 21.61 16.92
N ASP A 106 16.45 21.75 15.61
CA ASP A 106 15.13 21.95 15.02
C ASP A 106 14.27 20.68 15.17
N ASP A 107 14.87 19.49 15.25
CA ASP A 107 14.17 18.25 15.56
C ASP A 107 13.72 18.16 17.01
N ILE A 108 14.58 18.61 17.94
CA ILE A 108 14.21 18.70 19.35
C ILE A 108 13.01 19.64 19.50
N VAL A 109 13.02 20.75 18.77
CA VAL A 109 11.90 21.71 18.76
C VAL A 109 10.64 21.06 18.16
N ALA A 110 10.74 20.28 17.09
CA ALA A 110 9.62 19.56 16.49
C ALA A 110 8.97 18.57 17.47
N VAL A 111 9.77 17.76 18.18
CA VAL A 111 9.25 16.87 19.24
C VAL A 111 8.56 17.66 20.35
N MET A 112 9.14 18.78 20.79
CA MET A 112 8.53 19.63 21.82
C MET A 112 7.21 20.27 21.36
N MET A 113 7.07 20.59 20.07
CA MET A 113 5.82 21.16 19.53
C MET A 113 4.66 20.16 19.58
N ASP A 114 4.94 18.87 19.46
CA ASP A 114 3.94 17.81 19.47
C ASP A 114 3.87 17.05 20.82
N TYR A 115 4.57 17.49 21.86
CA TYR A 115 4.67 16.76 23.12
C TYR A 115 3.29 16.43 23.73
N GLY A 116 3.06 15.15 24.00
CA GLY A 116 1.81 14.59 24.51
C GLY A 116 0.76 14.26 23.46
N GLN A 117 1.03 14.45 22.15
CA GLN A 117 0.14 14.02 21.07
C GLN A 117 0.19 12.49 20.87
N PRO A 118 -0.93 11.84 20.50
CA PRO A 118 -0.91 10.48 19.98
C PRO A 118 -0.43 10.45 18.52
N GLY A 119 0.36 9.42 18.17
CA GLY A 119 1.01 9.28 16.87
C GLY A 119 2.06 10.38 16.61
N PRO A 120 2.50 10.55 15.35
CA PRO A 120 3.62 11.45 15.01
C PRO A 120 3.35 12.95 15.13
N GLY A 121 2.17 13.38 15.54
CA GLY A 121 1.85 14.80 15.59
C GLY A 121 1.89 15.47 14.21
N ALA A 122 1.84 16.80 14.18
CA ALA A 122 1.86 17.56 12.92
C ALA A 122 3.27 17.76 12.36
N ASN A 123 4.29 17.63 13.22
CA ASN A 123 5.68 17.93 12.95
C ASN A 123 6.59 16.68 13.05
N GLY A 124 6.01 15.47 13.09
CA GLY A 124 6.81 14.24 13.14
C GLY A 124 7.45 13.96 14.50
N GLY A 125 6.86 14.45 15.59
CA GLY A 125 7.43 14.33 16.94
C GLY A 125 7.57 12.91 17.51
N ASP A 126 6.88 11.89 16.97
CA ASP A 126 7.02 10.47 17.37
C ASP A 126 8.13 9.83 16.52
N VAL A 127 9.38 10.09 16.89
CA VAL A 127 10.56 9.66 16.13
C VAL A 127 10.99 8.24 16.45
N ASP A 128 10.57 7.68 17.59
CA ASP A 128 10.83 6.29 17.96
C ASP A 128 9.69 5.33 17.57
N MET A 129 8.60 5.87 17.02
CA MET A 129 7.41 5.17 16.54
C MET A 129 6.67 4.38 17.64
N SER A 130 6.72 4.86 18.88
CA SER A 130 6.02 4.27 20.02
C SER A 130 4.50 4.50 19.96
N GLY A 131 4.05 5.44 19.14
CA GLY A 131 2.65 5.84 19.00
C GLY A 131 2.25 7.02 19.89
N PHE A 132 3.20 7.64 20.59
CA PHE A 132 3.00 8.84 21.40
C PHE A 132 4.24 9.72 21.30
N VAL A 133 4.04 11.04 21.31
CA VAL A 133 5.14 11.99 21.43
C VAL A 133 5.41 12.26 22.91
N ASP A 134 6.55 11.81 23.43
CA ASP A 134 6.93 12.06 24.81
C ASP A 134 8.43 12.28 25.03
N ILE A 135 8.93 11.98 26.23
CA ILE A 135 10.33 12.21 26.57
C ILE A 135 11.27 11.25 25.83
N ASP A 136 10.78 10.05 25.49
CA ASP A 136 11.58 9.04 24.82
C ASP A 136 11.95 9.51 23.40
N ASP A 137 11.07 10.29 22.74
CA ASP A 137 11.36 10.95 21.46
C ASP A 137 12.45 12.01 21.56
N ILE A 138 12.41 12.85 22.60
CA ILE A 138 13.45 13.86 22.84
C ILE A 138 14.80 13.16 23.06
N VAL A 139 14.80 12.08 23.84
CA VAL A 139 16.00 11.27 24.07
C VAL A 139 16.46 10.64 22.75
N PHE A 140 15.55 10.19 21.91
CA PHE A 140 15.86 9.60 20.61
C PHE A 140 16.54 10.59 19.65
N VAL A 141 16.06 11.84 19.57
CA VAL A 141 16.73 12.91 18.81
C VAL A 141 18.14 13.16 19.36
N ILE A 142 18.29 13.28 20.68
CA ILE A 142 19.59 13.53 21.31
C ILE A 142 20.58 12.38 21.06
N LEU A 143 20.11 11.13 21.07
CA LEU A 143 20.95 9.95 20.80
C LEU A 143 21.50 9.92 19.37
N ASN A 144 20.81 10.57 18.44
CA ASN A 144 21.20 10.62 17.02
C ASN A 144 21.70 12.01 16.59
N PHE A 145 21.89 12.94 17.53
CA PHE A 145 22.22 14.34 17.25
C PHE A 145 23.49 14.48 16.40
N GLY A 146 23.40 15.30 15.34
CA GLY A 146 24.44 15.53 14.35
C GLY A 146 24.51 14.48 13.23
N ALA A 147 23.59 13.50 13.20
CA ALA A 147 23.47 12.61 12.05
C ALA A 147 23.05 13.40 10.80
N ASN A 148 23.61 13.01 9.66
CA ASN A 148 23.25 13.54 8.35
C ASN A 148 23.02 12.37 7.40
N CYS A 149 21.81 12.29 6.84
CA CYS A 149 21.39 11.25 5.90
C CYS A 149 21.36 11.74 4.44
N GLY A 150 21.89 12.94 4.16
CA GLY A 150 22.02 13.60 2.85
C GLY A 150 23.45 14.01 2.48
#